data_AF-A0A1T5DQH8-F1
#
_entry.id   AF-A0A1T5DQH8-F1
#
_cell.length_a   1.000
_cell.length_b   1.000
_cell.length_c   1.000
_cell.angle_alpha   90.00
_cell.angle_beta   90.00
_cell.angle_gamma   90.00
#
_symmetry.space_group_name_H-M   'P 1'
#
loop_
_entity.id
_entity.type
_entity.pdbx_description
1 polymer ?
#
loop_
_entity_poly.entity_id
_entity_poly.type
_entity_poly.pdbx_seq_one_letter_code
_entity_poly.pdbx_strand_id
1 'polypeptide(L)'
;MKTYNFRQNPGAKTIIFAIVYFVVVFSICYFVFGGIDGMADRVNNLGAKAAGLLVGILILGPFVILLTFVSPKLKVEVSQDFHSIKTGKKQQNISFSEIGSMIVNDKKLNTLKIFDRNGNLISNFSSQNDPDALLEIAANISKFGFSKENTVLQFFGNEFDRITYTRA
;
A
#
# COMPACT_ATOMS: atom_id res chain seq x y z
N MET A 1 -17.86 -8.86 15.87
CA MET A 1 -16.46 -8.80 15.38
C MET A 1 -16.50 -8.61 13.87
N LYS A 2 -15.85 -7.58 13.34
CA LYS A 2 -15.78 -7.34 11.88
C LYS A 2 -14.33 -7.49 11.41
N THR A 3 -14.12 -8.18 10.30
CA THR A 3 -12.77 -8.47 9.78
C THR A 3 -12.59 -7.80 8.42
N TYR A 4 -11.48 -7.08 8.28
CA TYR A 4 -11.08 -6.39 7.08
C TYR A 4 -9.85 -7.06 6.48
N ASN A 5 -9.89 -7.35 5.17
CA ASN A 5 -8.79 -7.99 4.46
C ASN A 5 -8.40 -7.12 3.27
N PHE A 6 -7.22 -6.51 3.32
CA PHE A 6 -6.71 -5.70 2.22
C PHE A 6 -5.20 -5.87 2.04
N ARG A 7 -4.68 -5.49 0.88
CA ARG A 7 -3.23 -5.45 0.62
C ARG A 7 -2.70 -4.09 1.01
N GLN A 8 -1.57 -4.07 1.73
CA GLN A 8 -0.91 -2.80 1.97
C GLN A 8 -0.20 -2.30 0.72
N ASN A 9 -0.06 -0.98 0.62
CA ASN A 9 0.77 -0.40 -0.43
C ASN A 9 2.19 -0.96 -0.35
N PRO A 10 2.87 -1.11 -1.50
CA PRO A 10 4.24 -1.60 -1.54
C PRO A 10 5.12 -0.72 -0.65
N GLY A 11 5.65 -1.34 0.43
CA GLY A 11 6.62 -0.69 1.30
C GLY A 11 8.00 -0.64 0.64
N ALA A 12 8.97 -0.04 1.33
CA ALA A 12 10.35 0.09 0.84
C ALA A 12 10.94 -1.25 0.35
N LYS A 13 10.63 -2.36 1.03
CA LYS A 13 11.07 -3.71 0.64
C LYS A 13 10.55 -4.14 -0.73
N THR A 14 9.29 -3.85 -1.04
CA THR A 14 8.69 -4.19 -2.35
C THR A 14 9.29 -3.33 -3.46
N ILE A 15 9.60 -2.06 -3.18
CA ILE A 15 10.28 -1.17 -4.13
C ILE A 15 11.70 -1.66 -4.42
N ILE A 16 12.46 -2.03 -3.38
CA ILE A 16 13.81 -2.58 -3.53
C ILE A 16 13.76 -3.87 -4.35
N PHE A 17 12.82 -4.77 -4.06
CA PHE A 17 12.62 -5.99 -4.85
C PHE A 17 12.35 -5.68 -6.33
N ALA A 18 11.52 -4.68 -6.63
CA ALA A 18 11.24 -4.27 -8.00
C ALA A 18 12.48 -3.76 -8.73
N ILE A 19 13.28 -2.92 -8.08
CA ILE A 19 14.53 -2.42 -8.66
C ILE A 19 15.48 -3.57 -8.96
N VAL A 20 15.68 -4.49 -8.00
CA VAL A 20 16.53 -5.66 -8.19
C VAL A 20 16.05 -6.52 -9.35
N TYR A 21 14.74 -6.76 -9.46
CA TYR A 21 14.16 -7.50 -10.57
C TYR A 21 14.52 -6.88 -11.93
N PHE A 22 14.31 -5.57 -12.09
CA PHE A 22 14.61 -4.90 -13.37
C PHE A 22 16.11 -4.89 -13.68
N VAL A 23 16.98 -4.73 -12.68
CA VAL A 23 18.43 -4.80 -12.88
C VAL A 23 18.85 -6.19 -13.35
N VAL A 24 18.30 -7.25 -12.76
CA VAL A 24 18.60 -8.65 -13.16
C VAL A 24 18.09 -8.92 -14.58
N VAL A 25 16.83 -8.58 -14.88
CA VAL A 25 16.27 -8.78 -16.23
C VAL A 25 17.05 -7.99 -17.27
N PHE A 26 17.35 -6.72 -17.00
CA PHE A 26 18.15 -5.88 -17.90
C PHE A 26 19.54 -6.48 -18.13
N SER A 27 20.20 -6.96 -17.07
CA SER A 27 21.53 -7.59 -17.19
C SER A 27 21.46 -8.85 -18.06
N ILE A 28 20.44 -9.70 -17.87
CA ILE A 28 20.24 -10.88 -18.70
C ILE A 28 20.04 -10.49 -20.16
N CYS A 29 19.16 -9.53 -20.46
CA CYS A 29 18.95 -9.05 -21.82
C CYS A 29 20.23 -8.45 -22.41
N TYR A 30 20.98 -7.67 -21.63
CA TYR A 30 22.25 -7.09 -22.05
C TYR A 30 23.23 -8.17 -22.49
N PHE A 31 23.41 -9.24 -21.72
CA PHE A 31 24.32 -10.33 -22.11
C PHE A 31 23.79 -11.16 -23.29
N VAL A 32 22.49 -11.49 -23.30
CA VAL A 32 21.88 -12.34 -24.35
C VAL A 32 21.87 -11.65 -25.71
N PHE A 33 21.68 -10.33 -25.74
CA PHE A 33 21.56 -9.57 -26.98
C PHE A 33 22.83 -8.83 -27.37
N GLY A 34 23.94 -8.96 -26.62
CA GLY A 34 25.23 -8.36 -27.00
C GLY A 34 25.32 -6.86 -26.70
N GLY A 35 24.70 -6.42 -25.60
CA GLY A 35 24.72 -5.04 -25.14
C GLY A 35 23.50 -4.23 -25.57
N ILE A 36 23.59 -2.91 -25.41
CA ILE A 36 22.48 -1.98 -25.72
C ILE A 36 22.19 -1.95 -27.22
N ASP A 37 23.22 -1.95 -28.06
CA ASP A 37 23.07 -1.88 -29.52
C ASP A 37 22.35 -3.12 -30.07
N GLY A 38 22.74 -4.32 -29.62
CA GLY A 38 22.06 -5.53 -30.05
C GLY A 38 20.64 -5.67 -29.49
N MET A 39 20.33 -5.09 -28.33
CA MET A 39 18.93 -4.94 -27.88
C MET A 39 18.15 -3.98 -28.79
N ALA A 40 18.73 -2.85 -29.18
CA ALA A 40 18.11 -1.88 -30.07
C ALA A 40 17.84 -2.48 -31.47
N ASP A 41 18.78 -3.25 -32.01
CA ASP A 41 18.62 -3.95 -33.29
C ASP A 41 17.46 -4.94 -33.25
N ARG A 42 17.30 -5.68 -32.14
CA ARG A 42 16.16 -6.61 -31.95
C ARG A 42 14.83 -5.87 -31.94
N VAL A 43 14.76 -4.71 -31.28
CA VAL A 43 13.57 -3.86 -31.27
C VAL A 43 13.27 -3.32 -32.67
N ASN A 44 14.29 -2.87 -33.40
CA ASN A 44 14.13 -2.34 -34.76
C ASN A 44 13.64 -3.43 -35.74
N ASN A 45 14.19 -4.64 -35.64
CA ASN A 45 13.82 -5.78 -36.48
C ASN A 45 12.40 -6.30 -36.19
N LEU A 46 11.95 -6.27 -34.93
CA LEU A 46 10.59 -6.68 -34.55
C LEU A 46 9.56 -5.58 -34.80
N GLY A 47 10.00 -4.33 -34.89
CA GLY A 47 9.14 -3.15 -34.86
C GLY A 47 8.71 -2.80 -33.43
N ALA A 48 8.70 -1.50 -33.13
CA ALA A 48 8.49 -0.97 -31.78
C ALA A 48 7.19 -1.47 -31.10
N LYS A 49 6.10 -1.61 -31.86
CA LYS A 49 4.81 -2.09 -31.33
C LYS A 49 4.86 -3.55 -30.88
N ALA A 50 5.45 -4.44 -31.70
CA ALA A 50 5.55 -5.85 -31.37
C ALA A 50 6.57 -6.11 -30.25
N ALA A 51 7.70 -5.39 -30.28
CA ALA A 51 8.68 -5.42 -29.20
C ALA A 51 8.08 -4.94 -27.86
N GLY A 52 7.32 -3.85 -27.88
CA GLY A 52 6.62 -3.34 -26.70
C GLY A 52 5.62 -4.35 -26.12
N LEU A 53 4.85 -5.03 -26.98
CA LEU A 53 3.93 -6.08 -26.55
C LEU A 53 4.70 -7.25 -25.90
N LEU A 54 5.78 -7.71 -26.53
CA LEU A 54 6.61 -8.81 -26.00
C LEU A 54 7.24 -8.46 -24.65
N VAL A 55 7.77 -7.25 -24.50
CA VAL A 55 8.27 -6.75 -23.21
C VAL A 55 7.16 -6.68 -22.18
N GLY A 56 5.98 -6.19 -22.55
CA GLY A 56 4.81 -6.16 -21.68
C GLY A 56 4.43 -7.55 -21.16
N ILE A 57 4.41 -8.55 -22.03
CA ILE A 57 4.01 -9.91 -21.66
C ILE A 57 5.12 -10.63 -20.89
N LEU A 58 6.36 -10.61 -21.38
CA LEU A 58 7.45 -11.44 -20.86
C LEU A 58 8.16 -10.81 -19.65
N ILE A 59 8.21 -9.48 -19.58
CA ILE A 59 8.90 -8.78 -18.50
C ILE A 59 7.89 -8.23 -17.49
N LEU A 60 6.89 -7.48 -17.95
CA LEU A 60 5.94 -6.83 -17.04
C LEU A 60 4.89 -7.81 -16.48
N GLY A 61 4.43 -8.79 -17.27
CA GLY A 61 3.46 -9.80 -16.82
C GLY A 61 3.92 -10.57 -15.57
N PRO A 62 5.06 -11.29 -15.63
CA PRO A 62 5.63 -11.97 -14.48
C PRO A 62 5.96 -11.03 -13.32
N PHE A 63 6.41 -9.81 -13.62
CA PHE A 63 6.71 -8.81 -12.61
C PHE A 63 5.48 -8.42 -11.78
N VAL A 64 4.35 -8.14 -12.43
CA VAL A 64 3.09 -7.83 -11.74
C VAL A 64 2.65 -8.98 -10.85
N ILE A 65 2.77 -10.22 -11.33
CA ILE A 65 2.46 -11.42 -10.54
C ILE A 65 3.37 -11.50 -9.31
N LEU A 66 4.69 -11.34 -9.47
CA LEU A 66 5.64 -11.37 -8.36
C LEU A 66 5.36 -10.27 -7.32
N LEU A 67 5.01 -9.06 -7.76
CA LEU A 67 4.63 -7.97 -6.84
C LEU A 67 3.45 -8.37 -5.94
N THR A 68 2.50 -9.17 -6.43
CA THR A 68 1.38 -9.64 -5.62
C THR A 68 1.80 -10.57 -4.48
N PHE A 69 2.90 -11.30 -4.63
CA PHE A 69 3.44 -12.20 -3.61
C PHE A 69 4.27 -11.47 -2.55
N VAL A 70 5.01 -10.45 -2.97
CA VAL A 70 5.88 -9.67 -2.08
C VAL A 70 5.07 -8.66 -1.25
N SER A 71 3.91 -8.23 -1.74
CA SER A 71 3.06 -7.27 -1.03
C SER A 71 2.37 -7.92 0.18
N PRO A 72 2.51 -7.36 1.40
CA PRO A 72 1.96 -7.98 2.59
C PRO A 72 0.42 -7.88 2.61
N LYS A 73 -0.23 -9.01 2.84
CA LYS A 73 -1.66 -9.06 3.17
C LYS A 73 -1.87 -8.65 4.62
N LEU A 74 -2.78 -7.71 4.86
CA LEU A 74 -3.18 -7.27 6.18
C LEU A 74 -4.57 -7.81 6.50
N LYS A 75 -4.73 -8.34 7.71
CA LYS A 75 -6.02 -8.61 8.31
C LYS A 75 -6.19 -7.74 9.54
N VAL A 76 -7.25 -6.94 9.59
CA VAL A 76 -7.59 -6.12 10.75
C VAL A 76 -8.90 -6.66 11.32
N GLU A 77 -8.87 -7.03 12.58
CA GLU A 77 -10.04 -7.55 13.28
C GLU A 77 -10.46 -6.57 14.35
N VAL A 78 -11.70 -6.13 14.21
CA VAL A 78 -12.35 -5.11 15.02
C VAL A 78 -13.31 -5.81 15.98
N SER A 79 -12.92 -5.96 17.25
CA SER A 79 -13.75 -6.49 18.35
C SER A 79 -14.24 -5.37 19.28
N GLN A 80 -15.06 -5.68 20.30
CA GLN A 80 -15.71 -4.68 21.17
C GLN A 80 -14.75 -4.07 22.22
N ASP A 81 -13.69 -4.78 22.61
CA ASP A 81 -12.76 -4.31 23.66
C ASP A 81 -11.35 -4.05 23.11
N PHE A 82 -10.98 -4.75 22.04
CA PHE A 82 -9.66 -4.66 21.41
C PHE A 82 -9.76 -4.58 19.90
N HIS A 83 -8.74 -3.99 19.29
CA HIS A 83 -8.48 -4.17 17.87
C HIS A 83 -7.21 -4.95 17.68
N SER A 84 -7.33 -6.06 16.95
CA SER A 84 -6.18 -6.86 16.59
C SER A 84 -5.77 -6.55 15.15
N ILE A 85 -4.48 -6.37 14.97
CA ILE A 85 -3.85 -6.18 13.68
C ILE A 85 -3.01 -7.41 13.44
N LYS A 86 -3.34 -8.14 12.39
CA LYS A 86 -2.54 -9.26 11.92
C LYS A 86 -1.90 -8.91 10.59
N THR A 87 -0.58 -8.73 10.61
CA THR A 87 0.23 -8.51 9.40
C THR A 87 1.12 -9.71 9.16
N GLY A 88 0.79 -10.51 8.14
CA GLY A 88 1.48 -11.78 7.88
C GLY A 88 1.53 -12.70 9.12
N LYS A 89 2.72 -12.85 9.73
CA LYS A 89 2.97 -13.66 10.93
C LYS A 89 2.88 -12.90 12.27
N LYS A 90 2.84 -11.57 12.25
CA LYS A 90 2.78 -10.76 13.48
C LYS A 90 1.33 -10.41 13.80
N GLN A 91 0.95 -10.61 15.06
CA GLN A 91 -0.32 -10.16 15.62
C GLN A 91 -0.04 -9.17 16.74
N GLN A 92 -0.70 -8.02 16.68
CA GLN A 92 -0.65 -7.00 17.71
C GLN A 92 -2.07 -6.71 18.15
N ASN A 93 -2.34 -6.79 19.44
CA ASN A 93 -3.61 -6.36 20.02
C ASN A 93 -3.40 -4.95 20.59
N ILE A 94 -4.29 -4.03 20.24
CA ILE A 94 -4.29 -2.66 20.73
C ILE A 94 -5.60 -2.46 21.47
N SER A 95 -5.53 -2.00 22.72
CA SER A 95 -6.73 -1.64 23.45
C SER A 95 -7.32 -0.37 22.87
N PHE A 96 -8.65 -0.33 22.72
CA PHE A 96 -9.32 0.91 22.34
C PHE A 96 -9.03 2.06 23.27
N SER A 97 -8.85 1.78 24.57
CA SER A 97 -8.58 2.80 25.58
C SER A 97 -7.28 3.57 25.32
N GLU A 98 -6.31 2.92 24.66
CA GLU A 98 -4.98 3.47 24.38
C GLU A 98 -4.97 4.42 23.18
N ILE A 99 -5.95 4.30 22.28
CA ILE A 99 -6.06 5.14 21.09
C ILE A 99 -6.48 6.56 21.50
N GLY A 100 -5.68 7.55 21.10
CA GLY A 100 -5.92 8.98 21.29
C GLY A 100 -6.48 9.65 20.04
N SER A 101 -5.94 9.33 18.87
CA SER A 101 -6.44 9.88 17.61
C SER A 101 -6.23 8.94 16.43
N MET A 102 -6.99 9.16 15.36
CA MET A 102 -6.87 8.46 14.10
C MET A 102 -7.00 9.45 12.95
N ILE A 103 -6.20 9.27 11.90
CA ILE A 103 -6.23 10.14 10.73
C ILE A 103 -6.30 9.29 9.47
N VAL A 104 -7.38 9.45 8.71
CA VAL A 104 -7.54 8.90 7.36
C VAL A 104 -7.09 9.95 6.35
N ASN A 105 -6.31 9.54 5.35
CA ASN A 105 -5.77 10.41 4.29
C ASN A 105 -4.98 11.61 4.86
N ASP A 106 -3.91 11.34 5.61
CA ASP A 106 -3.05 12.38 6.17
C ASP A 106 -2.18 13.06 5.08
N LYS A 107 -0.89 12.71 4.98
CA LYS A 107 0.02 13.21 3.93
C LYS A 107 -0.02 12.37 2.65
N LYS A 108 -0.73 11.24 2.68
CA LYS A 108 -0.83 10.27 1.60
C LYS A 108 -2.25 9.72 1.56
N LEU A 109 -2.80 9.59 0.36
CA LEU A 109 -4.11 8.98 0.14
C LEU A 109 -4.10 7.49 0.50
N ASN A 110 -5.28 6.97 0.82
CA ASN A 110 -5.53 5.57 1.16
C ASN A 110 -4.66 5.12 2.33
N THR A 111 -4.54 5.98 3.36
CA THR A 111 -3.83 5.67 4.59
C THR A 111 -4.70 5.90 5.81
N LEU A 112 -4.50 5.10 6.85
CA LEU A 112 -5.06 5.28 8.19
C LEU A 112 -3.92 5.20 9.18
N LYS A 113 -3.67 6.29 9.90
CA LYS A 113 -2.73 6.35 11.02
C LYS A 113 -3.51 6.33 12.33
N ILE A 114 -3.01 5.59 13.30
CA ILE A 114 -3.57 5.47 14.65
C ILE A 114 -2.48 5.89 15.63
N PHE A 115 -2.82 6.83 16.50
CA PHE A 115 -1.93 7.38 17.52
C PHE A 115 -2.45 7.07 18.92
N ASP A 116 -1.52 6.92 19.86
CA ASP A 116 -1.86 6.81 21.28
C ASP A 116 -2.31 8.17 21.85
N ARG A 117 -2.72 8.17 23.12
CA ARG A 117 -3.12 9.41 23.84
C ARG A 117 -1.98 10.42 24.00
N ASN A 118 -0.72 9.99 23.88
CA ASN A 118 0.45 10.85 23.97
C ASN A 118 0.90 11.39 22.60
N GLY A 119 0.20 11.01 21.51
CA GLY A 119 0.53 11.39 20.14
C GLY A 119 1.58 10.50 19.45
N ASN A 120 1.98 9.37 20.05
CA ASN A 120 2.88 8.42 19.41
C ASN A 120 2.14 7.56 18.38
N LEU A 121 2.77 7.30 17.23
CA LEU A 121 2.20 6.45 16.21
C LEU A 121 2.18 4.98 16.66
N ILE A 122 0.99 4.43 16.90
CA ILE A 122 0.80 3.00 17.22
C ILE A 122 0.79 2.17 15.94
N SER A 123 0.08 2.64 14.92
CA SER A 123 -0.14 1.87 13.69
C SER A 123 -0.36 2.75 12.48
N ASN A 124 0.08 2.25 11.33
CA ASN A 124 -0.09 2.91 10.05
C ASN A 124 -0.50 1.87 9.01
N PHE A 125 -1.69 2.03 8.48
CA PHE A 125 -2.23 1.23 7.40
C PHE A 125 -2.20 2.02 6.12
N SER A 126 -1.96 1.31 5.03
CA SER A 126 -2.23 1.80 3.70
C SER A 126 -2.99 0.74 2.96
N SER A 127 -3.91 1.10 2.09
CA SER A 127 -4.65 0.14 1.28
C SER A 127 -4.39 0.38 -0.19
N GLN A 128 -4.00 -0.69 -0.88
CA GLN A 128 -3.75 -0.66 -2.32
C GLN A 128 -5.04 -0.85 -3.12
N ASN A 129 -5.96 -1.67 -2.60
CA ASN A 129 -7.09 -2.20 -3.37
C ASN A 129 -8.46 -1.98 -2.72
N ASP A 130 -8.49 -1.45 -1.49
CA ASP A 130 -9.73 -1.22 -0.75
C ASP A 130 -9.56 -0.02 0.20
N PRO A 131 -9.59 1.22 -0.31
CA PRO A 131 -9.47 2.43 0.51
C PRO A 131 -10.62 2.58 1.52
N ASP A 132 -11.81 2.14 1.15
CA ASP A 132 -13.03 2.25 1.96
C ASP A 132 -12.93 1.44 3.25
N ALA A 133 -12.24 0.29 3.23
CA ALA A 133 -11.95 -0.47 4.45
C ALA A 133 -11.28 0.40 5.53
N LEU A 134 -10.40 1.34 5.15
CA LEU A 134 -9.72 2.20 6.12
C LEU A 134 -10.68 3.19 6.78
N LEU A 135 -11.59 3.76 5.98
CA LEU A 135 -12.66 4.63 6.47
C LEU A 135 -13.58 3.87 7.42
N GLU A 136 -13.97 2.65 7.06
CA GLU A 136 -14.85 1.84 7.89
C GLU A 136 -14.19 1.40 9.20
N ILE A 137 -12.90 1.05 9.18
CA ILE A 137 -12.15 0.73 10.40
C ILE A 137 -12.17 1.94 11.34
N ALA A 138 -11.79 3.12 10.85
CA ALA A 138 -11.77 4.34 11.66
C ALA A 138 -13.16 4.71 12.18
N ALA A 139 -14.19 4.60 11.34
CA ALA A 139 -15.59 4.87 11.73
C ALA A 139 -16.14 3.87 12.75
N ASN A 140 -15.68 2.62 12.77
CA ASN A 140 -16.08 1.67 13.79
C ASN A 140 -15.37 1.91 15.12
N ILE A 141 -14.10 2.28 15.10
CA ILE A 141 -13.37 2.71 16.30
C ILE A 141 -13.98 4.00 16.87
N SER A 142 -14.39 4.93 16.01
CA SER A 142 -14.84 6.25 16.45
C SER A 142 -16.12 6.23 17.28
N LYS A 143 -16.92 5.15 17.18
CA LYS A 143 -18.12 4.92 18.00
C LYS A 143 -17.82 4.90 19.50
N PHE A 144 -16.57 4.66 19.89
CA PHE A 144 -16.11 4.58 21.28
C PHE A 144 -15.55 5.92 21.81
N GLY A 145 -16.26 7.02 21.55
CA GLY A 145 -15.98 8.33 22.16
C GLY A 145 -14.98 9.21 21.40
N PHE A 146 -15.06 9.24 20.06
CA PHE A 146 -14.25 10.15 19.25
C PHE A 146 -15.12 11.21 18.56
N SER A 147 -14.62 12.44 18.49
CA SER A 147 -15.14 13.46 17.59
C SER A 147 -14.55 13.26 16.19
N LYS A 148 -15.32 13.61 15.14
CA LYS A 148 -14.89 13.53 13.74
C LYS A 148 -14.76 14.93 13.18
N GLU A 149 -13.63 15.21 12.56
CA GLU A 149 -13.36 16.42 11.77
C GLU A 149 -13.05 16.00 10.33
N ASN A 150 -13.58 16.75 9.35
CA ASN A 150 -13.24 16.58 7.95
C ASN A 150 -12.52 17.84 7.45
N THR A 151 -11.36 17.65 6.84
CA THR A 151 -10.56 18.71 6.27
C THR A 151 -10.28 18.38 4.81
N VAL A 152 -10.55 19.31 3.90
CA VAL A 152 -10.21 19.13 2.49
C VAL A 152 -8.71 19.37 2.29
N LEU A 153 -8.04 18.41 1.66
CA LEU A 153 -6.66 18.51 1.21
C LEU A 153 -6.62 18.70 -0.29
N GLN A 154 -5.71 19.55 -0.76
CA GLN A 154 -5.39 19.64 -2.19
C GLN A 154 -4.10 18.87 -2.49
N PHE A 155 -4.20 17.85 -3.34
CA PHE A 155 -3.06 17.13 -3.90
C PHE A 155 -3.12 17.20 -5.42
N PHE A 156 -2.08 17.77 -6.04
CA PHE A 156 -1.95 17.85 -7.50
C PHE A 156 -3.18 18.46 -8.20
N GLY A 157 -3.77 19.50 -7.59
CA GLY A 157 -4.95 20.19 -8.12
C GLY A 157 -6.29 19.47 -7.89
N ASN A 158 -6.29 18.31 -7.24
CA ASN A 158 -7.50 17.58 -6.86
C ASN A 158 -7.75 17.70 -5.35
N GLU A 159 -9.02 17.72 -4.98
CA GLU A 159 -9.46 17.80 -3.58
C GLU A 159 -9.74 16.40 -3.01
N PHE A 160 -9.33 16.18 -1.77
CA PHE A 160 -9.50 14.92 -1.05
C PHE A 160 -9.84 15.16 0.42
N ASP A 161 -10.73 14.34 0.95
CA ASP A 161 -11.10 14.39 2.35
C ASP A 161 -10.03 13.74 3.24
N ARG A 162 -9.47 14.54 4.15
CA ARG A 162 -8.79 14.06 5.36
C ARG A 162 -9.81 13.98 6.48
N ILE A 163 -9.93 12.80 7.07
CA ILE A 163 -10.82 12.59 8.20
C ILE A 163 -9.97 12.36 9.45
N THR A 164 -10.11 13.25 10.42
CA THR A 164 -9.46 13.15 11.72
C THR A 164 -10.49 12.74 12.76
N TYR A 165 -10.14 11.73 13.55
CA TYR A 165 -10.90 11.33 14.72
C TYR A 165 -10.08 11.59 15.97
N THR A 166 -10.61 12.38 16.90
CA THR A 166 -9.90 12.74 18.14
C THR A 166 -10.74 12.33 19.33
N ARG A 167 -10.13 11.62 20.28
CA ARG A 167 -10.80 11.28 21.52
C ARG A 167 -10.83 12.50 22.44
N ALA A 168 -11.99 12.76 23.04
CA ALA A 168 -12.17 13.79 24.06
C ALA A 168 -11.48 13.41 25.38
#